data_AF-A0A4Y1ZB60-F1
#
_entry.id   AF-A0A4Y1ZB60-F1
#
_cell.length_a   1.000
_cell.length_b   1.000
_cell.length_c   1.000
_cell.angle_alpha   90.00
_cell.angle_beta   90.00
_cell.angle_gamma   90.00
#
_symmetry.space_group_name_H-M   'P 1'
#
loop_
_entity.id
_entity.type
_entity.pdbx_description
1 polymer ?
#
loop_
_entity_poly.entity_id
_entity_poly.type
_entity_poly.pdbx_seq_one_letter_code
_entity_poly.pdbx_strand_id
1 'polypeptide(L)'
;MPIKLPKLLPAREILENENIFVMDEDRAMTQDIRPLNILILNLMPEKEMEETQLLRHLGNTPLQVNVTFLKMATHESKNTSHLHLDQFYSIFDEVQQKKFDGMIITGAPVEQLPFSSVDYWNELKEMMHWSRDHVTSTLHICWGAQAALYYHLVSIKFPIRKIIRSIQPHFI
;
A
#
# COMPACT_ATOMS: atom_id res chain seq x y z
N MET A 1 18.96 1.65 4.61
CA MET A 1 19.93 2.55 3.94
C MET A 1 21.07 1.68 3.44
N PRO A 2 21.57 1.85 2.21
CA PRO A 2 22.74 1.11 1.75
C PRO A 2 23.95 1.39 2.64
N ILE A 3 24.78 0.38 2.84
CA ILE A 3 26.05 0.53 3.54
C ILE A 3 27.03 1.18 2.55
N LYS A 4 27.59 2.33 2.93
CA LYS A 4 28.68 2.96 2.18
C LYS A 4 29.93 2.11 2.39
N LEU A 5 30.50 1.57 1.31
CA LEU A 5 31.75 0.82 1.37
C LEU A 5 32.78 1.45 0.43
N PRO A 6 34.07 1.45 0.84
CA PRO A 6 35.16 1.79 -0.07
C PRO A 6 35.14 0.89 -1.31
N LYS A 7 35.42 1.46 -2.49
CA LYS A 7 35.40 0.76 -3.79
C LYS A 7 36.22 -0.53 -3.83
N LEU A 8 37.31 -0.58 -3.08
CA LEU A 8 38.28 -1.70 -3.08
C LEU A 8 38.08 -2.67 -1.91
N LEU A 9 36.99 -2.57 -1.14
CA LEU A 9 36.76 -3.46 -0.01
C LEU A 9 36.33 -4.86 -0.50
N PRO A 10 37.08 -5.94 -0.19
CA PRO A 10 36.74 -7.29 -0.65
C PRO A 10 35.38 -7.80 -0.15
N ALA A 11 34.89 -7.28 0.97
CA ALA A 11 33.58 -7.62 1.53
C ALA A 11 32.41 -7.22 0.61
N ARG A 12 32.63 -6.36 -0.38
CA ARG A 12 31.59 -5.95 -1.32
C ARG A 12 31.01 -7.12 -2.11
N GLU A 13 31.86 -7.97 -2.66
CA GLU A 13 31.43 -9.11 -3.47
C GLU A 13 30.63 -10.12 -2.63
N ILE A 14 31.00 -10.29 -1.35
CA ILE A 14 30.27 -11.14 -0.40
C ILE A 14 28.87 -10.57 -0.14
N LEU A 15 28.78 -9.27 0.16
CA LEU A 15 27.52 -8.61 0.49
C LEU A 15 26.56 -8.50 -0.72
N GLU A 16 27.07 -8.24 -1.91
CA GLU A 16 26.28 -8.24 -3.15
C GLU A 16 25.67 -9.63 -3.42
N ASN A 17 26.41 -10.71 -3.16
CA ASN A 17 25.92 -12.09 -3.27
C ASN A 17 24.86 -12.44 -2.20
N GLU A 18 24.86 -11.75 -1.06
CA GLU A 18 23.84 -11.87 -0.01
C GLU A 18 22.60 -10.97 -0.26
N ASN A 19 22.49 -10.36 -1.44
CA ASN A 19 21.46 -9.35 -1.78
C ASN A 19 21.47 -8.11 -0.88
N ILE A 20 22.59 -7.83 -0.21
CA ILE A 20 22.77 -6.61 0.56
C ILE A 20 23.23 -5.52 -0.40
N PHE A 21 22.42 -4.47 -0.55
CA PHE A 21 22.70 -3.38 -1.46
C PHE A 21 23.89 -2.54 -0.94
N VAL A 22 25.06 -2.73 -1.55
CA VAL A 22 26.28 -1.94 -1.31
C VAL A 22 26.31 -0.75 -2.26
N MET A 23 26.66 0.43 -1.75
CA MET A 23 26.77 1.64 -2.58
C MET A 23 28.17 2.24 -2.50
N ASP A 24 28.68 2.69 -3.66
CA ASP A 24 29.91 3.46 -3.77
C ASP A 24 29.81 4.82 -3.07
N GLU A 25 30.88 5.23 -2.39
CA GLU A 25 30.96 6.52 -1.68
C GLU A 25 30.63 7.72 -2.59
N ASP A 26 31.16 7.75 -3.82
CA ASP A 26 30.89 8.81 -4.80
C ASP A 26 29.40 8.88 -5.16
N ARG A 27 28.75 7.72 -5.33
CA ARG A 27 27.32 7.65 -5.68
C ARG A 27 26.45 8.08 -4.51
N ALA A 28 26.84 7.74 -3.28
CA ALA A 28 26.15 8.12 -2.07
C ALA A 28 26.21 9.63 -1.76
N MET A 29 27.23 10.34 -2.26
CA MET A 29 27.35 11.80 -2.14
C MET A 29 26.50 12.57 -3.18
N THR A 30 26.14 11.91 -4.28
CA THR A 30 25.34 12.52 -5.38
C THR A 30 23.85 12.20 -5.33
N GLN A 31 23.38 11.41 -4.36
CA GLN A 31 21.95 11.06 -4.29
C GLN A 31 21.13 12.25 -3.82
N ASP A 32 20.37 12.84 -4.74
CA ASP A 32 19.22 13.69 -4.42
C ASP A 32 17.99 12.79 -4.19
N ILE A 33 17.86 12.26 -2.97
CA ILE A 33 16.75 11.37 -2.61
C ILE A 33 15.52 12.24 -2.35
N ARG A 34 14.69 12.41 -3.39
CA ARG A 34 13.37 13.04 -3.23
C ARG A 34 12.45 12.22 -2.30
N PRO A 35 11.47 12.86 -1.64
CA PRO A 35 10.44 12.14 -0.90
C PRO A 35 9.63 11.19 -1.78
N LEU A 36 9.23 10.05 -1.22
CA LEU A 36 8.30 9.11 -1.84
C LEU A 36 6.87 9.54 -1.54
N ASN A 37 6.00 9.56 -2.55
CA ASN A 37 4.58 9.83 -2.39
C ASN A 37 3.81 8.51 -2.37
N ILE A 38 3.20 8.20 -1.22
CA ILE A 38 2.45 6.96 -0.97
C ILE A 38 0.98 7.28 -0.77
N LEU A 39 0.14 6.65 -1.58
CA LEU A 39 -1.31 6.75 -1.52
C LEU A 39 -1.89 5.59 -0.71
N ILE A 40 -2.78 5.85 0.24
CA ILE A 40 -3.41 4.80 1.05
C ILE A 40 -4.91 4.86 0.89
N LEU A 41 -5.47 3.89 0.18
CA LEU A 41 -6.91 3.67 0.12
C LEU A 41 -7.35 2.85 1.32
N ASN A 42 -7.80 3.54 2.36
CA ASN A 42 -8.21 2.91 3.60
C ASN A 42 -9.68 2.48 3.51
N LEU A 43 -9.94 1.17 3.45
CA LEU A 43 -11.28 0.56 3.41
C LEU A 43 -11.71 -0.03 4.76
N MET A 44 -10.85 0.06 5.78
CA MET A 44 -11.15 -0.46 7.11
C MET A 44 -12.21 0.41 7.81
N PRO A 45 -13.04 -0.17 8.68
CA PRO A 45 -14.05 0.58 9.42
C PRO A 45 -13.41 1.46 10.51
N GLU A 46 -12.36 0.96 11.18
CA GLU A 46 -11.60 1.70 12.20
C GLU A 46 -10.43 2.46 11.54
N LYS A 47 -10.71 3.62 10.95
CA LYS A 47 -9.75 4.38 10.14
C LYS A 47 -8.48 4.75 10.91
N GLU A 48 -8.62 5.40 12.05
CA GLU A 48 -7.50 5.90 12.88
C GLU A 48 -6.58 4.77 13.37
N MET A 49 -7.14 3.59 13.66
CA MET A 49 -6.35 2.42 14.05
C MET A 49 -5.50 1.93 12.89
N GLU A 50 -6.10 1.76 11.71
CA GLU A 50 -5.40 1.32 10.49
C GLU A 50 -4.33 2.34 10.06
N GLU A 51 -4.65 3.64 10.11
CA GLU A 51 -3.70 4.74 9.85
C GLU A 51 -2.46 4.61 10.73
N THR A 52 -2.66 4.45 12.05
CA THR A 52 -1.57 4.31 13.02
C THR A 52 -0.70 3.08 12.72
N GLN A 53 -1.31 1.97 12.36
CA GLN A 53 -0.58 0.73 12.04
C GLN A 53 0.27 0.90 10.78
N LEU A 54 -0.32 1.41 9.69
CA LEU A 54 0.37 1.61 8.43
C LEU A 54 1.50 2.64 8.55
N LEU A 55 1.23 3.78 9.20
CA LEU A 55 2.24 4.82 9.40
C LEU A 55 3.40 4.34 10.28
N ARG A 56 3.16 3.47 11.26
CA ARG A 56 4.24 2.87 12.08
C ARG A 56 5.18 2.01 11.22
N HIS A 57 4.66 1.27 10.25
CA HIS A 57 5.47 0.46 9.34
C HIS A 57 6.19 1.32 8.29
N LEU A 58 5.47 2.28 7.69
CA LEU A 58 6.03 3.19 6.68
C LEU A 58 7.09 4.13 7.28
N GLY A 59 6.97 4.50 8.56
CA GLY A 59 7.93 5.34 9.27
C GLY A 59 9.24 4.66 9.64
N ASN A 60 9.35 3.32 9.49
CA ASN A 60 10.56 2.58 9.81
C ASN A 60 11.55 2.53 8.63
N THR A 61 11.78 3.68 8.01
CA THR A 61 12.71 3.83 6.88
C THR A 61 13.41 5.19 6.96
N PRO A 62 14.69 5.28 6.54
CA PRO A 62 15.37 6.57 6.43
C PRO A 62 14.89 7.44 5.26
N LEU A 63 14.03 6.92 4.37
CA LEU A 63 13.46 7.68 3.26
C LEU A 63 12.35 8.61 3.77
N GLN A 64 12.27 9.83 3.24
CA GLN A 64 11.12 10.69 3.50
C GLN A 64 9.91 10.14 2.75
N VAL A 65 8.79 9.96 3.45
CA VAL A 65 7.53 9.43 2.91
C VAL A 65 6.42 10.44 3.12
N ASN A 66 5.83 10.92 2.04
CA ASN A 66 4.60 11.71 2.05
C ASN A 66 3.41 10.76 1.88
N VAL A 67 2.47 10.78 2.84
CA VAL A 67 1.29 9.92 2.80
C VAL A 67 0.07 10.74 2.45
N THR A 68 -0.75 10.24 1.53
CA THR A 68 -2.08 10.77 1.22
C THR A 68 -3.12 9.69 1.46
N PHE A 69 -4.09 9.95 2.33
CA PHE A 69 -5.19 9.02 2.58
C PHE A 69 -6.33 9.26 1.60
N LEU A 70 -6.88 8.17 1.06
CA LEU A 70 -8.06 8.16 0.20
C LEU A 70 -9.23 7.48 0.88
N LYS A 71 -10.40 8.09 0.72
CA LYS A 71 -11.70 7.53 1.04
C LYS A 71 -12.49 7.29 -0.24
N MET A 72 -13.39 6.30 -0.20
CA MET A 72 -14.39 6.10 -1.25
C MET A 72 -15.36 7.27 -1.23
N ALA A 73 -15.64 7.87 -2.39
CA ALA A 73 -16.57 8.97 -2.51
C ALA A 73 -18.01 8.55 -2.24
N THR A 74 -18.37 7.30 -2.57
CA THR A 74 -19.74 6.80 -2.46
C THR A 74 -20.06 6.10 -1.13
N HIS A 75 -19.07 5.95 -0.23
CA HIS A 75 -19.24 5.15 0.99
C HIS A 75 -19.16 5.99 2.26
N GLU A 76 -20.21 5.90 3.08
CA GLU A 76 -20.26 6.59 4.37
C GLU A 76 -19.61 5.74 5.48
N SER A 77 -18.54 6.27 6.07
CA SER A 77 -17.85 5.60 7.17
C SER A 77 -18.62 5.77 8.48
N LYS A 78 -19.13 4.69 9.06
CA LYS A 78 -19.97 4.71 10.27
C LYS A 78 -19.20 4.89 11.58
N ASN A 79 -17.90 4.55 11.59
CA ASN A 79 -17.08 4.45 12.81
C ASN A 79 -16.02 5.56 12.91
N THR A 80 -16.09 6.60 12.07
CA THR A 80 -15.08 7.67 12.04
C THR A 80 -15.79 9.01 11.90
N SER A 81 -15.31 10.03 12.61
CA SER A 81 -15.93 11.36 12.55
C SER A 81 -15.80 11.96 11.14
N HIS A 82 -16.86 12.64 10.68
CA HIS A 82 -16.82 13.35 9.40
C HIS A 82 -15.70 14.41 9.38
N LEU A 83 -15.48 15.10 10.49
CA LEU A 83 -14.41 16.10 10.62
C LEU A 83 -13.02 15.51 10.31
N HIS A 84 -12.71 14.31 10.83
CA HIS A 84 -11.45 13.62 10.54
C HIS A 84 -11.32 13.29 9.05
N LEU A 85 -12.39 12.75 8.46
CA LEU A 85 -12.43 12.38 7.05
C LEU A 85 -12.41 13.59 6.10
N ASP A 86 -12.88 14.74 6.51
CA ASP A 86 -12.84 15.94 5.66
C ASP A 86 -11.50 16.66 5.77
N GLN A 87 -10.82 16.54 6.92
CA GLN A 87 -9.53 17.17 7.14
C GLN A 87 -8.36 16.36 6.57
N PHE A 88 -8.41 15.03 6.65
CA PHE A 88 -7.24 14.17 6.40
C PHE A 88 -7.37 13.24 5.20
N TYR A 89 -8.55 13.14 4.58
CA TYR A 89 -8.78 12.26 3.44
C TYR A 89 -9.16 13.04 2.19
N SER A 90 -8.58 12.63 1.07
CA SER A 90 -8.99 13.03 -0.28
C SER A 90 -9.92 11.99 -0.90
N ILE A 91 -10.66 12.41 -1.91
CA ILE A 91 -11.37 11.51 -2.82
C ILE A 91 -10.55 11.27 -4.09
N PHE A 92 -10.93 10.25 -4.87
CA PHE A 92 -10.22 9.90 -6.09
C PHE A 92 -10.11 11.06 -7.08
N ASP A 93 -11.18 11.85 -7.22
CA ASP A 93 -11.23 12.99 -8.15
C ASP A 93 -10.14 14.03 -7.89
N GLU A 94 -9.69 14.18 -6.65
CA GLU A 94 -8.65 15.14 -6.25
C GLU A 94 -7.22 14.66 -6.53
N VAL A 95 -7.05 13.35 -6.76
CA VAL A 95 -5.72 12.74 -6.92
C VAL A 95 -5.51 12.07 -8.27
N GLN A 96 -6.57 11.86 -9.07
CA GLN A 96 -6.49 11.15 -10.35
C GLN A 96 -5.50 11.76 -11.36
N GLN A 97 -5.16 13.04 -11.25
CA GLN A 97 -4.17 13.72 -12.10
C GLN A 97 -2.74 13.66 -11.55
N LYS A 98 -2.53 13.07 -10.38
CA LYS A 98 -1.22 12.95 -9.71
C LYS A 98 -0.59 11.59 -10.00
N LYS A 99 0.72 11.48 -9.81
CA LYS A 99 1.45 10.19 -9.82
C LYS A 99 2.01 9.88 -8.44
N PHE A 100 2.07 8.60 -8.10
CA PHE A 100 2.53 8.12 -6.81
C PHE A 100 3.60 7.04 -6.97
N ASP A 101 4.49 6.96 -5.98
CA ASP A 101 5.54 5.95 -5.92
C ASP A 101 5.00 4.62 -5.41
N GLY A 102 3.98 4.68 -4.55
CA GLY A 102 3.33 3.51 -4.01
C GLY A 102 1.86 3.74 -3.71
N MET A 103 1.07 2.68 -3.76
CA MET A 103 -0.31 2.67 -3.30
C MET A 103 -0.55 1.47 -2.38
N ILE A 104 -1.29 1.66 -1.30
CA ILE A 104 -1.75 0.60 -0.40
C ILE A 104 -3.27 0.56 -0.44
N ILE A 105 -3.84 -0.60 -0.75
CA ILE A 105 -5.27 -0.87 -0.65
C ILE A 105 -5.49 -1.81 0.54
N THR A 106 -6.17 -1.31 1.58
CA THR A 106 -6.34 -2.05 2.84
C THR A 106 -7.43 -3.12 2.76
N GLY A 107 -7.59 -3.89 3.85
CA GLY A 107 -8.71 -4.80 4.00
C GLY A 107 -10.05 -4.08 4.15
N ALA A 108 -11.14 -4.83 3.97
CA ALA A 108 -12.49 -4.32 4.16
C ALA A 108 -13.39 -5.42 4.74
N PRO A 109 -14.39 -5.09 5.58
CA PRO A 109 -15.27 -6.06 6.23
C PRO A 109 -16.41 -6.52 5.30
N VAL A 110 -16.11 -6.81 4.04
CA VAL A 110 -17.08 -7.19 2.99
C VAL A 110 -16.75 -8.55 2.37
N GLU A 111 -15.99 -9.39 3.08
CA GLU A 111 -15.53 -10.69 2.60
C GLU A 111 -16.67 -11.66 2.25
N GLN A 112 -17.83 -11.57 2.91
CA GLN A 112 -18.97 -12.45 2.68
C GLN A 112 -19.84 -12.04 1.49
N LEU A 113 -19.67 -10.81 0.99
CA LEU A 113 -20.43 -10.32 -0.16
C LEU A 113 -19.77 -10.78 -1.47
N PRO A 114 -20.58 -11.13 -2.50
CA PRO A 114 -20.11 -11.15 -3.87
C PRO A 114 -19.52 -9.79 -4.25
N PHE A 115 -18.46 -9.74 -5.05
CA PHE A 115 -17.82 -8.48 -5.43
C PHE A 115 -18.79 -7.51 -6.12
N SER A 116 -19.69 -8.02 -6.97
CA SER A 116 -20.75 -7.23 -7.62
C SER A 116 -21.77 -6.61 -6.66
N SER A 117 -21.82 -7.08 -5.42
CA SER A 117 -22.72 -6.59 -4.36
C SER A 117 -22.02 -5.64 -3.38
N VAL A 118 -20.73 -5.35 -3.58
CA VAL A 118 -20.03 -4.31 -2.83
C VAL A 118 -20.37 -2.96 -3.44
N ASP A 119 -20.84 -2.04 -2.60
CA ASP A 119 -21.37 -0.73 -2.95
C ASP A 119 -20.38 0.15 -3.71
N TYR A 120 -19.12 0.17 -3.27
CA TYR A 120 -18.02 0.92 -3.93
C TYR A 120 -17.23 0.08 -4.95
N TRP A 121 -17.75 -1.07 -5.40
CA TRP A 121 -17.00 -1.96 -6.29
C TRP A 121 -16.60 -1.31 -7.62
N ASN A 122 -17.49 -0.52 -8.22
CA ASN A 122 -17.19 0.15 -9.48
C ASN A 122 -16.11 1.22 -9.32
N GLU A 123 -16.18 2.01 -8.23
CA GLU A 123 -15.16 2.99 -7.88
C GLU A 123 -13.81 2.31 -7.63
N LEU A 124 -13.79 1.18 -6.90
CA LEU A 124 -12.56 0.42 -6.66
C LEU A 124 -11.93 -0.10 -7.96
N LYS A 125 -12.73 -0.60 -8.91
CA LYS A 125 -12.23 -1.02 -10.24
C LYS A 125 -11.59 0.13 -11.00
N GLU A 126 -12.18 1.32 -10.92
CA GLU A 126 -11.63 2.51 -11.56
C GLU A 126 -10.27 2.89 -10.96
N MET A 127 -10.14 2.90 -9.64
CA MET A 127 -8.86 3.15 -8.97
C MET A 127 -7.81 2.09 -9.29
N MET A 128 -8.19 0.80 -9.33
CA MET A 128 -7.29 -0.30 -9.71
C MET A 128 -6.89 -0.25 -11.19
N HIS A 129 -7.75 0.26 -12.06
CA HIS A 129 -7.39 0.51 -13.45
C HIS A 129 -6.38 1.66 -13.55
N TRP A 130 -6.68 2.78 -12.90
CA TRP A 130 -5.87 3.99 -12.87
C TRP A 130 -4.47 3.75 -12.30
N SER A 131 -4.36 2.93 -11.25
CA SER A 131 -3.09 2.68 -10.56
C SER A 131 -2.04 2.05 -11.47
N ARG A 132 -2.43 1.36 -12.55
CA ARG A 132 -1.52 0.72 -13.51
C ARG A 132 -0.56 1.70 -14.18
N ASP A 133 -1.01 2.93 -14.43
CA ASP A 133 -0.23 3.94 -15.17
C ASP A 133 0.20 5.13 -14.29
N HIS A 134 -0.38 5.26 -13.09
CA HIS A 134 -0.18 6.38 -12.18
C HIS A 134 0.55 6.02 -10.88
N VAL A 135 0.70 4.72 -10.59
CA VAL A 135 1.38 4.25 -9.39
C VAL A 135 2.47 3.25 -9.77
N THR A 136 3.70 3.47 -9.29
CA THR A 136 4.83 2.58 -9.59
C THR A 136 4.65 1.18 -8.98
N SER A 137 4.13 1.07 -7.76
CA SER A 137 3.87 -0.22 -7.10
C SER A 137 2.62 -0.17 -6.22
N THR A 138 1.78 -1.20 -6.29
CA THR A 138 0.56 -1.29 -5.47
C THR A 138 0.57 -2.52 -4.58
N LEU A 139 0.50 -2.29 -3.27
CA LEU A 139 0.34 -3.32 -2.25
C LEU A 139 -1.14 -3.50 -1.91
N HIS A 140 -1.61 -4.75 -1.92
CA HIS A 140 -2.99 -5.09 -1.59
C HIS A 140 -3.02 -5.98 -0.35
N ILE A 141 -3.83 -5.62 0.65
CA ILE A 141 -3.86 -6.30 1.96
C ILE A 141 -5.21 -6.99 2.16
N CYS A 142 -5.19 -8.25 2.61
CA CYS A 142 -6.39 -9.03 2.98
C CYS A 142 -7.47 -9.04 1.88
N TRP A 143 -8.65 -8.47 2.13
CA TRP A 143 -9.71 -8.37 1.12
C TRP A 143 -9.29 -7.55 -0.11
N GLY A 144 -8.46 -6.51 0.06
CA GLY A 144 -7.91 -5.75 -1.06
C GLY A 144 -7.11 -6.65 -2.02
N ALA A 145 -6.41 -7.66 -1.50
CA ALA A 145 -5.72 -8.65 -2.33
C ALA A 145 -6.69 -9.55 -3.09
N GLN A 146 -7.78 -9.99 -2.44
CA GLN A 146 -8.84 -10.75 -3.11
C GLN A 146 -9.51 -9.94 -4.22
N ALA A 147 -9.79 -8.66 -3.97
CA ALA A 147 -10.37 -7.73 -4.93
C ALA A 147 -9.46 -7.55 -6.17
N ALA A 148 -8.17 -7.33 -5.95
CA ALA A 148 -7.20 -7.17 -7.02
C ALA A 148 -7.03 -8.44 -7.86
N LEU A 149 -6.90 -9.61 -7.22
CA LEU A 149 -6.82 -10.89 -7.91
C LEU A 149 -8.09 -11.16 -8.74
N TYR A 150 -9.26 -10.88 -8.17
CA TYR A 150 -10.52 -11.02 -8.88
C TYR A 150 -10.60 -10.11 -10.11
N TYR A 151 -10.24 -8.83 -9.94
CA TYR A 151 -10.29 -7.83 -11.02
C TYR A 151 -9.27 -8.09 -12.13
N HIS A 152 -8.01 -8.40 -11.77
CA HIS A 152 -6.93 -8.52 -12.75
C HIS A 152 -6.80 -9.92 -13.38
N LEU A 153 -7.15 -10.99 -12.65
CA LEU A 153 -6.86 -12.37 -13.06
C LEU A 153 -8.13 -13.23 -13.26
N VAL A 154 -9.33 -12.64 -13.25
CA VAL A 154 -10.62 -13.34 -13.43
C VAL A 154 -10.71 -14.58 -12.51
N SER A 155 -10.26 -14.45 -11.27
CA SER A 155 -10.23 -15.55 -10.31
C SER A 155 -11.60 -15.73 -9.64
N ILE A 156 -12.01 -16.96 -9.33
CA ILE A 156 -13.26 -17.23 -8.62
C ILE A 156 -13.03 -17.08 -7.11
N LYS A 157 -13.89 -16.31 -6.43
CA LYS A 157 -13.86 -16.19 -4.97
C LYS A 157 -14.45 -17.45 -4.34
N PHE A 158 -13.66 -18.15 -3.52
CA PHE A 158 -14.15 -19.30 -2.76
C PHE A 158 -14.39 -18.92 -1.29
N PRO A 159 -15.60 -19.09 -0.76
CA PRO A 159 -15.85 -18.87 0.66
C PRO A 159 -15.12 -19.93 1.48
N ILE A 160 -14.41 -19.49 2.52
CA ILE A 160 -13.77 -20.39 3.48
C ILE A 160 -14.81 -20.84 4.50
N ARG A 161 -14.83 -22.14 4.84
CA ARG A 161 -15.82 -22.70 5.80
C ARG A 161 -15.66 -22.16 7.23
N LYS A 162 -14.46 -21.70 7.61
CA LYS A 162 -14.16 -21.15 8.93
C LYS A 162 -13.16 -20.02 8.80
N ILE A 163 -13.42 -18.91 9.47
CA ILE A 163 -12.52 -17.75 9.52
C ILE A 163 -11.24 -18.15 10.26
N ILE A 164 -10.09 -17.84 9.66
CA ILE A 164 -8.77 -18.04 10.27
C ILE A 164 -8.49 -16.83 11.17
N ARG A 165 -8.30 -17.05 12.47
CA ARG A 165 -8.04 -16.01 13.48
C ARG A 165 -6.77 -16.25 14.29
N SER A 166 -5.81 -16.96 13.71
CA SER A 166 -4.59 -17.42 14.37
C SER A 166 -3.34 -16.95 13.63
N ILE A 167 -2.25 -16.76 14.37
CA ILE A 167 -0.91 -16.58 13.79
C ILE A 167 -0.51 -17.90 13.11
N GLN A 168 -0.07 -17.84 11.87
CA GLN A 168 0.33 -19.02 11.09
C GLN A 168 1.81 -18.92 10.69
N PRO A 169 2.58 -20.02 10.77
CA PRO A 169 3.95 -20.04 10.27
C PRO A 169 3.95 -19.91 8.75
N HIS A 170 4.90 -19.16 8.22
CA HIS A 170 5.16 -19.04 6.79
C HIS A 170 6.62 -19.41 6.55
N PHE A 171 6.87 -20.17 5.48
CA PHE A 171 8.21 -20.52 5.04
C PHE A 171 8.56 -19.58 3.88
N ILE A 172 9.75 -18.98 3.96
CA ILE A 172 10.33 -18.12 2.92
C ILE A 172 11.41 -18.93 2.21
#